data_AF-A0A498L6C7-F1
#
_entry.id   AF-A0A498L6C7-F1
#
_cell.length_a   1.000
_cell.length_b   1.000
_cell.length_c   1.000
_cell.angle_alpha   90.00
_cell.angle_beta   90.00
_cell.angle_gamma   90.00
#
_symmetry.space_group_name_H-M   'P 1'
#
loop_
_entity.id
_entity.type
_entity.pdbx_description
1 polymer ?
#
loop_
_entity_poly.entity_id
_entity_poly.type
_entity_poly.pdbx_seq_one_letter_code
_entity_poly.pdbx_strand_id
1 'polypeptide(L)'
;MAREVKLARLDEELANVEYPVERDEAVAAFEDVTLALADGTANLGRTIDRSDAERFESVDELRSEVLSQLPRRAVGEPYQSEGEG
;
A
#
# COMPACT_ATOMS: atom_id res chain seq x y z
N MET A 1 -13.27 -4.44 -12.70
CA MET A 1 -12.93 -3.33 -13.63
C MET A 1 -11.94 -2.54 -12.81
N ALA A 2 -10.64 -2.68 -13.04
CA ALA A 2 -9.67 -2.26 -12.03
C ALA A 2 -9.84 -0.78 -11.64
N ARG A 3 -10.09 -0.51 -10.36
CA ARG A 3 -10.19 0.85 -9.80
C ARG A 3 -8.79 1.40 -9.58
N GLU A 4 -8.44 2.46 -10.31
CA GLU A 4 -7.14 3.11 -10.16
C GLU A 4 -7.18 4.14 -9.03
N VAL A 5 -6.27 4.02 -8.07
CA VAL A 5 -6.18 4.89 -6.90
C VAL A 5 -4.76 5.42 -6.74
N LYS A 6 -4.62 6.70 -6.44
CA LYS A 6 -3.30 7.32 -6.17
C LYS A 6 -2.80 6.92 -4.79
N LEU A 7 -1.47 6.82 -4.63
CA LEU A 7 -0.85 6.55 -3.33
C LEU A 7 -1.31 7.53 -2.22
N ALA A 8 -1.57 8.79 -2.56
CA ALA A 8 -2.09 9.80 -1.63
C ALA A 8 -3.50 9.48 -1.08
N ARG A 9 -4.29 8.67 -1.79
CA ARG A 9 -5.62 8.20 -1.39
C ARG A 9 -5.61 6.78 -0.82
N LEU A 10 -4.46 6.11 -0.78
CA LEU A 10 -4.35 4.75 -0.28
C LEU A 10 -4.93 4.63 1.14
N ASP A 11 -4.60 5.59 2.00
CA ASP A 11 -5.08 5.63 3.39
C ASP A 11 -6.61 5.60 3.48
N GLU A 12 -7.28 6.37 2.62
CA GLU A 12 -8.74 6.40 2.53
C GLU A 12 -9.29 5.04 2.10
N GLU A 13 -8.69 4.40 1.09
CA GLU A 13 -9.12 3.07 0.63
C GLU A 13 -8.91 1.99 1.70
N LEU A 14 -7.77 2.03 2.38
CA LEU A 14 -7.45 1.10 3.46
C LEU A 14 -8.37 1.32 4.68
N ALA A 15 -8.84 2.56 4.91
CA ALA A 15 -9.82 2.85 5.96
C ALA A 15 -11.24 2.34 5.66
N ASN A 16 -11.52 1.85 4.44
CA ASN A 16 -12.83 1.30 4.07
C ASN A 16 -13.04 -0.17 4.52
N VAL A 17 -12.01 -0.83 5.06
CA VAL A 17 -12.14 -2.19 5.62
C VAL A 17 -12.17 -2.16 7.15
N GLU A 18 -12.80 -3.16 7.75
CA GLU A 18 -12.83 -3.31 9.20
C GLU A 18 -11.55 -3.98 9.71
N TYR A 19 -10.98 -3.43 10.77
CA TYR A 19 -9.78 -3.96 11.41
C TYR A 19 -10.13 -4.66 12.73
N PRO A 20 -9.44 -5.76 13.07
CA PRO A 20 -8.32 -6.36 12.33
C PRO A 20 -8.77 -7.15 11.08
N VAL A 21 -8.00 -7.05 9.99
CA VAL A 21 -8.29 -7.72 8.70
C VAL A 21 -7.22 -8.76 8.38
N GLU A 22 -7.62 -9.94 7.93
CA GLU A 22 -6.68 -10.99 7.51
C GLU A 22 -6.05 -10.65 6.15
N ARG A 23 -4.83 -11.11 5.90
CA ARG A 23 -4.15 -10.86 4.62
C ARG A 23 -4.99 -11.32 3.44
N ASP A 24 -5.53 -12.53 3.50
CA ASP A 24 -6.32 -13.10 2.39
C ASP A 24 -7.58 -12.26 2.09
N GLU A 25 -8.25 -11.78 3.14
CA GLU A 25 -9.43 -10.92 3.02
C GLU A 25 -9.08 -9.54 2.48
N ALA A 26 -7.97 -8.95 2.93
CA ALA A 26 -7.46 -7.70 2.37
C ALA A 26 -7.05 -7.87 0.90
N VAL A 27 -6.40 -8.97 0.54
CA VAL A 27 -6.04 -9.28 -0.85
C VAL A 27 -7.27 -9.35 -1.72
N ALA A 28 -8.31 -10.09 -1.32
CA ALA A 28 -9.56 -10.18 -2.05
C ALA A 28 -10.32 -8.84 -2.12
N ALA A 29 -10.30 -8.04 -1.05
CA ALA A 29 -10.93 -6.72 -1.03
C ALA A 29 -10.24 -5.72 -1.97
N PHE A 30 -8.93 -5.88 -2.17
CA PHE A 30 -8.10 -4.94 -2.91
C PHE A 30 -7.51 -5.50 -4.23
N GLU A 31 -7.91 -6.70 -4.67
CA GLU A 31 -7.39 -7.32 -5.90
C GLU A 31 -7.77 -6.55 -7.17
N ASP A 32 -8.93 -5.87 -7.17
CA ASP A 32 -9.39 -5.03 -8.27
C ASP A 32 -8.83 -3.59 -8.16
N VAL A 33 -7.94 -3.31 -7.20
CA VAL A 33 -7.38 -1.98 -6.96
C VAL A 33 -5.97 -1.87 -7.51
N THR A 34 -5.76 -0.84 -8.32
CA THR A 34 -4.45 -0.52 -8.89
C THR A 34 -3.94 0.79 -8.31
N LEU A 35 -2.81 0.74 -7.62
CA LEU A 35 -2.08 1.91 -7.17
C LEU A 35 -1.38 2.58 -8.34
N ALA A 36 -1.68 3.87 -8.53
CA ALA A 36 -0.93 4.77 -9.38
C ALA A 36 0.26 5.34 -8.58
N LEU A 37 1.46 4.99 -9.02
CA LEU A 37 2.75 5.38 -8.45
C LEU A 37 3.46 6.38 -9.36
N ALA A 38 4.55 6.97 -8.87
CA ALA A 38 5.34 7.91 -9.68
C ALA A 38 6.04 7.24 -10.87
N ASP A 39 6.39 5.96 -10.74
CA ASP A 39 7.15 5.18 -11.74
C ASP A 39 6.28 4.08 -12.40
N GLY A 40 4.96 4.25 -12.41
CA GLY A 40 4.03 3.31 -13.05
C GLY A 40 2.86 2.93 -12.16
N THR A 41 2.40 1.69 -12.26
CA THR A 41 1.26 1.20 -11.49
C THR A 41 1.57 -0.13 -10.83
N ALA A 42 0.94 -0.39 -9.67
CA ALA A 42 1.07 -1.66 -8.94
C ALA A 42 -0.31 -2.11 -8.45
N ASN A 43 -0.59 -3.40 -8.50
CA ASN A 43 -1.85 -3.91 -7.97
C ASN A 43 -1.77 -4.01 -6.44
N LEU A 44 -2.74 -3.42 -5.73
CA LEU A 44 -2.74 -3.33 -4.26
C LEU A 44 -2.87 -4.73 -3.64
N GLY A 45 -3.85 -5.52 -4.05
CA GLY A 45 -4.04 -6.89 -3.55
C GLY A 45 -2.77 -7.76 -3.73
N ARG A 46 -2.15 -7.74 -4.91
CA ARG A 46 -0.87 -8.45 -5.12
C ARG A 46 0.30 -7.91 -4.29
N THR A 47 0.25 -6.64 -3.91
CA THR A 47 1.29 -6.04 -3.05
C THR A 47 1.11 -6.51 -1.61
N ILE A 48 -0.14 -6.58 -1.13
CA ILE A 48 -0.50 -7.12 0.18
C ILE A 48 -0.17 -8.61 0.28
N ASP A 49 -0.41 -9.39 -0.78
CA ASP A 49 -0.10 -10.82 -0.83
C ASP A 49 1.40 -11.12 -0.68
N ARG A 50 2.26 -10.13 -0.99
CA ARG A 50 3.72 -10.24 -0.80
C ARG A 50 4.18 -9.91 0.61
N SER A 51 3.30 -9.36 1.46
CA SER A 51 3.62 -9.07 2.85
C SER A 51 3.77 -10.36 3.65
N ASP A 52 4.77 -10.39 4.53
CA ASP A 52 4.98 -11.49 5.49
C ASP A 52 3.92 -11.48 6.60
N ALA A 53 3.22 -10.37 6.81
CA ALA A 53 2.14 -10.25 7.78
C ALA A 53 0.94 -11.15 7.42
N GLU A 54 0.41 -11.88 8.40
CA GLU A 54 -0.78 -12.74 8.22
C GLU A 54 -2.09 -11.95 8.44
N ARG A 55 -2.03 -10.87 9.21
CA ARG A 55 -3.15 -10.01 9.59
C ARG A 55 -2.63 -8.60 9.86
N PHE A 56 -3.51 -7.62 9.63
CA PHE A 56 -3.24 -6.22 9.90
C PHE A 56 -4.15 -5.72 11.00
N GLU A 57 -3.56 -5.12 12.04
CA GLU A 57 -4.28 -4.56 13.19
C GLU A 57 -4.85 -3.17 12.91
N SER A 58 -4.30 -2.46 11.92
CA SER A 58 -4.69 -1.08 11.61
C SER A 58 -4.35 -0.68 10.18
N VAL A 59 -4.99 0.41 9.72
CA VAL A 59 -4.71 1.05 8.43
C VAL A 59 -3.23 1.37 8.26
N ASP A 60 -2.61 1.92 9.31
CA ASP A 60 -1.19 2.33 9.28
C ASP A 60 -0.26 1.12 9.10
N GLU A 61 -0.57 0.00 9.74
CA GLU A 61 0.20 -1.25 9.62
C GLU A 61 0.11 -1.82 8.20
N LEU A 62 -1.11 -1.95 7.66
CA LEU A 62 -1.33 -2.40 6.29
C LEU A 62 -0.65 -1.47 5.28
N ARG A 63 -0.74 -0.15 5.50
CA ARG A 63 -0.08 0.84 4.66
C ARG A 63 1.44 0.70 4.70
N SER A 64 2.02 0.58 5.88
CA SER A 64 3.47 0.41 6.06
C SER A 64 3.97 -0.82 5.32
N GLU A 65 3.26 -1.93 5.46
CA GLU A 65 3.57 -3.19 4.79
C GLU A 65 3.51 -3.03 3.27
N VAL A 66 2.45 -2.43 2.72
CA VAL A 66 2.32 -2.13 1.29
C VAL A 66 3.49 -1.26 0.80
N LEU A 67 3.81 -0.18 1.52
CA LEU A 67 4.90 0.72 1.15
C LEU A 67 6.27 0.03 1.19
N SER A 68 6.47 -0.92 2.12
CA SER A 68 7.71 -1.70 2.22
C SER A 68 7.94 -2.60 1.00
N GLN A 69 6.85 -3.09 0.39
CA GLN A 69 6.88 -3.94 -0.81
C GLN A 69 7.04 -3.14 -2.10
N LEU A 70 6.77 -1.83 -2.06
CA LEU A 70 6.93 -0.96 -3.22
C LEU A 70 8.40 -0.56 -3.45
N PRO A 71 8.85 -0.45 -4.71
CA PRO A 71 10.19 0.00 -5.00
C PRO A 71 10.38 1.44 -4.52
N ARG A 72 11.51 1.69 -3.84
CA ARG A 72 11.86 2.99 -3.23
C ARG A 72 11.76 4.20 -4.18
N ARG A 73 11.96 3.98 -5.48
CA ARG A 73 11.80 5.02 -6.54
C ARG A 73 10.34 5.36 -6.82
N ALA A 74 9.43 4.40 -6.65
CA ALA A 74 8.01 4.56 -6.94
C ALA A 74 7.25 5.33 -5.84
N VAL A 75 7.84 5.43 -4.64
CA VAL A 75 7.28 6.14 -3.48
C VAL A 75 7.62 7.64 -3.48
N GLY A 76 8.44 8.10 -4.43
CA GLY A 76 9.08 9.42 -4.40
C GLY A 76 10.33 9.38 -3.52
N GLU A 77 11.42 10.01 -3.97
CA GLU A 77 12.67 10.02 -3.20
C GLU A 77 12.42 10.53 -1.77
N PRO A 78 12.86 9.81 -0.73
CA PRO A 78 12.93 10.39 0.60
C PRO A 78 13.97 11.52 0.51
N TYR A 79 13.51 12.77 0.57
CA TYR A 79 14.37 13.89 0.93
C TYR A 79 14.84 13.66 2.37
N GLN A 80 15.89 12.86 2.52
CA GLN A 80 16.70 12.75 3.73
C GLN A 80 18.14 13.09 3.33
N SER A 81 18.32 14.35 2.92
CA SER A 81 19.58 15.03 3.14
C SER A 81 19.35 16.04 4.26
N GLU A 82 19.24 15.55 5.49
CA GLU A 82 19.73 16.31 6.64
C GLU A 82 21.26 16.33 6.48
N GLY A 83 21.76 17.37 5.82
CA GLY A 83 23.15 17.41 5.37
C GLY A 83 23.67 18.81 5.08
N GLU A 84 23.26 19.82 5.85
CA GLU A 84 23.93 21.12 5.97
C GLU A 84 23.63 21.60 7.40
N GLY A 85 24.53 21.97 8.30
CA GLY A 85 25.97 22.26 8.30
C GLY A 85 26.23 22.97 9.63
#